data_AF-A0A927TYB0-F1
#
_entry.id   AF-A0A927TYB0-F1
#
_cell.length_a   1.000
_cell.length_b   1.000
_cell.length_c   1.000
_cell.angle_alpha   90.00
_cell.angle_beta   90.00
_cell.angle_gamma   90.00
#
_symmetry.space_group_name_H-M   'P 1'
#
loop_
_entity.id
_entity.type
_entity.pdbx_description
1 polymer ?
#
loop_
_entity_poly.entity_id
_entity_poly.type
_entity_poly.pdbx_seq_one_letter_code
_entity_poly.pdbx_strand_id
1 'polypeptide(L)'
;MERNKKEQVKKILLTPIVCIKWNKAPFLYDGKIYSGQKYYGNPDEDMSDFAVNFYNILYKNNIQDNNILAEKKDKKIVLRNKNYAGDTMNSFISIANMASFEPNDDNIKEKVMNYYDIYHCLANFWVIPMKIGRGSKKLNRYDSLDIFLERIETKEKYDEIMGKYGSDKGEEYNKRIEYENFKKIHFIEKYVPDKEILKRYHDKQAGDLIDRATDMIKTRAEKISEDEKIGDELYKYFQSIKLI
;
A
#
# COMPACT_ATOMS: atom_id res chain seq x y z
N MET A 1 18.19 5.40 22.49
CA MET A 1 18.60 4.53 21.36
C MET A 1 17.38 4.00 20.61
N GLU A 2 16.41 3.40 21.32
CA GLU A 2 15.16 2.87 20.73
C GLU A 2 14.27 3.92 20.05
N ARG A 3 14.15 5.13 20.62
CA ARG A 3 13.42 6.26 20.00
C ARG A 3 14.03 6.70 18.67
N ASN A 4 15.35 6.57 18.49
CA ASN A 4 16.02 6.92 17.23
C ASN A 4 15.65 5.89 16.14
N LYS A 5 15.66 4.60 16.51
CA LYS A 5 15.27 3.49 15.63
C LYS A 5 13.86 3.64 15.04
N LYS A 6 12.86 3.89 15.89
CA LYS A 6 11.45 4.03 15.45
C LYS A 6 11.29 5.17 14.45
N GLU A 7 11.91 6.32 14.73
CA GLU A 7 11.90 7.47 13.82
C GLU A 7 12.62 7.18 12.49
N GLN A 8 13.74 6.46 12.50
CA GLN A 8 14.45 6.10 11.27
C GLN A 8 13.61 5.14 10.41
N VAL A 9 12.95 4.14 11.02
CA VAL A 9 12.03 3.23 10.32
C VAL A 9 10.85 4.01 9.74
N LYS A 10 10.18 4.85 10.56
CA LYS A 10 9.05 5.69 10.13
C LYS A 10 9.43 6.58 8.95
N LYS A 11 10.62 7.20 8.99
CA LYS A 11 11.14 8.01 7.88
C LYS A 11 11.26 7.21 6.59
N ILE A 12 11.87 6.02 6.63
CA ILE A 12 11.99 5.16 5.44
C ILE A 12 10.61 4.71 4.93
N LEU A 13 9.67 4.36 5.82
CA LEU A 13 8.31 3.96 5.45
C LEU A 13 7.54 5.05 4.69
N LEU A 14 7.84 6.31 4.99
CA LEU A 14 7.26 7.51 4.36
C LEU A 14 8.09 8.05 3.19
N THR A 15 9.27 7.48 2.93
CA THR A 15 10.13 7.95 1.86
C THR A 15 9.56 7.50 0.51
N PRO A 16 9.46 8.40 -0.48
CA PRO A 16 8.95 8.07 -1.82
C PRO A 16 9.79 7.00 -2.49
N ILE A 17 9.16 6.13 -3.26
CA ILE A 17 9.80 5.05 -4.00
C ILE A 17 9.64 5.31 -5.49
N VAL A 18 10.74 5.10 -6.23
CA VAL A 18 10.75 5.15 -7.69
C VAL A 18 11.26 3.80 -8.21
N CYS A 19 10.49 3.14 -9.06
CA CYS A 19 10.87 1.86 -9.62
C CYS A 19 11.65 2.02 -10.94
N ILE A 20 12.92 1.62 -10.93
CA ILE A 20 13.78 1.53 -12.11
C ILE A 20 14.25 0.09 -12.25
N LYS A 21 13.66 -0.66 -13.20
CA LYS A 21 13.88 -2.11 -13.39
C LYS A 21 15.32 -2.61 -13.24
N TRP A 22 16.27 -1.88 -13.82
CA TRP A 22 17.66 -2.32 -13.94
C TRP A 22 18.48 -2.09 -12.67
N ASN A 23 17.92 -1.41 -11.67
CA ASN A 23 18.60 -1.22 -10.39
C ASN A 23 18.77 -2.56 -9.68
N LYS A 24 20.00 -2.87 -9.26
CA LYS A 24 20.33 -4.15 -8.63
C LYS A 24 20.01 -4.17 -7.13
N ALA A 25 20.01 -3.00 -6.49
CA ALA A 25 19.74 -2.84 -5.07
C ALA A 25 19.07 -1.48 -4.82
N PRO A 26 18.24 -1.37 -3.76
CA PRO A 26 17.67 -0.09 -3.38
C PRO A 26 18.73 0.91 -2.91
N PHE A 27 18.55 2.19 -3.22
CA PHE A 27 19.41 3.28 -2.71
C PHE A 27 18.61 4.57 -2.52
N LEU A 28 19.07 5.41 -1.58
CA LEU A 28 18.51 6.74 -1.34
C LEU A 28 19.24 7.78 -2.19
N TYR A 29 18.51 8.56 -2.97
CA TYR A 29 19.03 9.71 -3.72
C TYR A 29 17.96 10.79 -3.80
N ASP A 30 18.35 12.04 -3.53
CA ASP A 30 17.46 13.20 -3.61
C ASP A 30 16.12 13.03 -2.84
N GLY A 31 16.21 12.48 -1.64
CA GLY A 31 15.03 12.24 -0.79
C GLY A 31 14.10 11.11 -1.28
N LYS A 32 14.47 10.34 -2.31
CA LYS A 32 13.68 9.22 -2.87
C LYS A 32 14.46 7.92 -2.83
N ILE A 33 13.76 6.81 -2.62
CA ILE A 33 14.33 5.46 -2.69
C ILE A 33 14.14 4.92 -4.09
N TYR A 34 15.24 4.71 -4.78
CA TYR A 34 15.24 4.07 -6.09
C TYR A 34 15.37 2.57 -5.91
N SER A 35 14.49 1.80 -6.54
CA SER A 35 14.44 0.35 -6.38
C SER A 35 14.34 -0.37 -7.72
N GLY A 36 14.90 -1.57 -7.78
CA GLY A 36 14.78 -2.48 -8.92
C GLY A 36 13.43 -3.16 -8.98
N GLN A 37 13.23 -3.97 -10.02
CA GLN A 37 12.11 -4.90 -10.08
C GLN A 37 12.51 -6.17 -10.83
N LYS A 38 12.52 -7.27 -10.11
CA LYS A 38 12.68 -8.62 -10.66
C LYS A 38 11.39 -9.18 -11.25
N TYR A 39 10.25 -8.79 -10.69
CA TYR A 39 8.93 -9.19 -11.19
C TYR A 39 8.76 -8.84 -12.67
N TYR A 40 8.37 -9.84 -13.48
CA TYR A 40 8.12 -9.67 -14.89
C TYR A 40 6.83 -8.85 -15.10
N GLY A 41 6.98 -7.60 -15.51
CA GLY A 41 5.89 -6.64 -15.75
C GLY A 41 6.46 -5.28 -16.13
N ASN A 42 5.63 -4.25 -16.25
CA ASN A 42 6.12 -2.86 -16.32
C ASN A 42 6.75 -2.45 -14.97
N PRO A 43 7.65 -1.46 -14.94
CA PRO A 43 8.10 -0.88 -13.66
C PRO A 43 6.90 -0.46 -12.83
N ASP A 44 6.95 -0.79 -11.54
CA ASP A 44 5.85 -0.59 -10.63
C ASP A 44 6.39 -0.44 -9.20
N GLU A 45 6.18 0.72 -8.60
CA GLU A 45 6.66 1.10 -7.27
C GLU A 45 6.19 0.13 -6.19
N ASP A 46 4.90 -0.26 -6.23
CA ASP A 46 4.27 -1.14 -5.24
C ASP A 46 4.57 -2.63 -5.46
N MET A 47 5.26 -2.97 -6.55
CA MET A 47 5.80 -4.30 -6.84
C MET A 47 7.32 -4.30 -7.06
N SER A 48 7.99 -3.21 -6.67
CA SER A 48 9.45 -3.11 -6.68
C SER A 48 10.10 -4.12 -5.73
N ASP A 49 11.38 -4.44 -5.94
CA ASP A 49 12.12 -5.38 -5.08
C ASP A 49 12.14 -4.92 -3.60
N PHE A 50 12.10 -3.61 -3.38
CA PHE A 50 12.04 -3.00 -2.04
C PHE A 50 10.66 -3.21 -1.40
N ALA A 51 9.57 -2.93 -2.14
CA ALA A 51 8.21 -3.17 -1.66
C ALA A 51 7.96 -4.66 -1.38
N VAL A 52 8.42 -5.55 -2.25
CA VAL A 52 8.28 -7.01 -2.08
C VAL A 52 8.97 -7.51 -0.81
N ASN A 53 10.19 -7.05 -0.53
CA ASN A 53 10.89 -7.42 0.71
C ASN A 53 10.19 -6.85 1.95
N PHE A 54 9.68 -5.62 1.88
CA PHE A 54 8.85 -5.03 2.93
C PHE A 54 7.63 -5.91 3.22
N TYR A 55 6.91 -6.35 2.20
CA TYR A 55 5.76 -7.23 2.37
C TYR A 55 6.13 -8.59 2.97
N ASN A 56 7.25 -9.18 2.54
CA ASN A 56 7.74 -10.44 3.09
C ASN A 56 8.08 -10.33 4.59
N ILE A 57 8.41 -9.13 5.09
CA ILE A 57 8.58 -8.87 6.53
C ILE A 57 7.22 -8.66 7.20
N LEU A 58 6.41 -7.75 6.66
CA LEU A 58 5.16 -7.30 7.26
C LEU A 58 4.12 -8.43 7.36
N TYR A 59 4.01 -9.26 6.33
CA TYR A 59 2.96 -10.27 6.17
C TYR A 59 3.46 -11.70 6.32
N LYS A 60 4.66 -11.91 6.86
CA LYS A 60 5.31 -13.23 6.93
C LYS A 60 4.49 -14.34 7.60
N ASN A 61 3.64 -13.99 8.57
CA ASN A 61 2.80 -14.97 9.26
C ASN A 61 1.46 -15.23 8.52
N ASN A 62 1.17 -14.43 7.50
CA ASN A 62 -0.13 -14.37 6.82
C ASN A 62 -0.08 -14.91 5.40
N ILE A 63 1.07 -14.86 4.74
CA ILE A 63 1.32 -15.40 3.39
C ILE A 63 1.82 -16.84 3.53
N GLN A 64 0.97 -17.83 3.19
CA GLN A 64 1.41 -19.23 3.14
C GLN A 64 2.49 -19.39 2.05
N ASP A 65 3.53 -20.18 2.33
CA ASP A 65 4.73 -20.36 1.48
C ASP A 65 5.57 -19.10 1.21
N ASN A 66 5.71 -18.23 2.22
CA ASN A 66 6.76 -17.22 2.49
C ASN A 66 7.23 -16.24 1.40
N ASN A 67 6.83 -16.38 0.14
CA ASN A 67 7.32 -15.55 -0.96
C ASN A 67 6.16 -15.12 -1.86
N ILE A 68 5.99 -13.79 -1.96
CA ILE A 68 5.04 -13.16 -2.89
C ILE A 68 5.39 -13.49 -4.34
N LEU A 69 6.67 -13.57 -4.64
CA LEU A 69 7.18 -13.88 -5.98
C LEU A 69 7.69 -15.33 -6.08
N ALA A 70 7.63 -15.91 -7.27
CA ALA A 70 8.22 -17.20 -7.59
C ALA A 70 8.92 -17.15 -8.94
N GLU A 71 10.03 -17.88 -9.06
CA GLU A 71 10.72 -18.10 -10.34
C GLU A 71 10.08 -19.27 -11.08
N LYS A 72 9.71 -19.05 -12.35
CA LYS A 72 9.24 -20.10 -13.25
C LYS A 72 10.41 -20.86 -13.87
N LYS A 73 10.13 -22.00 -14.48
CA LYS A 73 11.13 -22.83 -15.20
C LYS A 73 11.90 -22.05 -16.28
N ASP A 74 11.29 -21.02 -16.88
CA ASP A 74 11.90 -20.13 -17.88
C ASP A 74 12.69 -18.95 -17.24
N LYS A 75 13.01 -19.03 -15.95
CA LYS A 75 13.69 -18.02 -15.13
C LYS A 75 12.92 -16.69 -14.99
N LYS A 76 11.66 -16.64 -15.42
CA LYS A 76 10.82 -15.45 -15.20
C LYS A 76 10.31 -15.44 -13.77
N ILE A 77 10.51 -14.32 -13.09
CA ILE A 77 9.96 -14.09 -11.76
C ILE A 77 8.55 -13.54 -11.92
N VAL A 78 7.56 -14.23 -11.34
CA VAL A 78 6.14 -13.90 -11.41
C VAL A 78 5.55 -13.81 -10.01
N LEU A 79 4.33 -13.26 -9.92
CA LEU A 79 3.54 -13.34 -8.71
C LEU A 79 3.18 -14.80 -8.43
N ARG A 80 3.62 -15.34 -7.29
CA ARG A 80 3.41 -16.73 -6.89
C ARG A 80 1.94 -16.98 -6.58
N ASN A 81 1.36 -16.13 -5.73
CA ASN A 81 -0.02 -16.26 -5.26
C ASN A 81 -0.79 -14.97 -5.53
N LYS A 82 -1.82 -15.06 -6.38
CA LYS A 82 -2.66 -13.92 -6.75
C LYS A 82 -3.51 -13.37 -5.60
N ASN A 83 -3.58 -14.08 -4.46
CA ASN A 83 -4.25 -13.59 -3.26
C ASN A 83 -3.40 -12.59 -2.46
N TYR A 84 -2.11 -12.46 -2.79
CA TYR A 84 -1.17 -11.60 -2.07
C TYR A 84 -0.37 -10.75 -3.06
N ALA A 85 -1.02 -9.77 -3.67
CA ALA A 85 -0.40 -8.84 -4.60
C ALA A 85 -0.18 -7.47 -3.93
N GLY A 86 0.98 -6.87 -4.17
CA GLY A 86 1.26 -5.48 -3.82
C GLY A 86 0.38 -4.52 -4.61
N ASP A 87 -0.14 -3.50 -3.93
CA ASP A 87 -0.97 -2.46 -4.51
C ASP A 87 -0.88 -1.17 -3.69
N THR A 88 -1.02 -0.03 -4.36
CA THR A 88 -1.02 1.31 -3.75
C THR A 88 -2.45 1.68 -3.34
N MET A 89 -2.71 1.89 -2.05
CA MET A 89 -3.99 2.43 -1.57
C MET A 89 -4.05 3.96 -1.78
N ASN A 90 -5.24 4.57 -1.81
CA ASN A 90 -5.39 6.03 -1.98
C ASN A 90 -4.59 6.57 -3.19
N SER A 91 -4.81 6.01 -4.39
CA SER A 91 -4.00 6.37 -5.55
C SER A 91 -4.10 7.86 -5.91
N PHE A 92 -2.98 8.47 -6.34
CA PHE A 92 -2.91 9.89 -6.70
C PHE A 92 -3.96 10.29 -7.75
N ILE A 93 -4.13 9.46 -8.79
CA ILE A 93 -4.98 9.78 -9.95
C ILE A 93 -6.43 10.07 -9.53
N SER A 94 -6.97 9.33 -8.57
CA SER A 94 -8.36 9.51 -8.12
C SER A 94 -8.60 10.90 -7.52
N ILE A 95 -7.61 11.41 -6.78
CA ILE A 95 -7.68 12.69 -6.08
C ILE A 95 -7.24 13.85 -7.00
N ALA A 96 -6.17 13.66 -7.80
CA ALA A 96 -5.62 14.67 -8.69
C ALA A 96 -6.62 15.11 -9.77
N ASN A 97 -7.43 14.19 -10.28
CA ASN A 97 -8.51 14.51 -11.22
C ASN A 97 -9.56 15.45 -10.60
N MET A 98 -9.75 15.43 -9.27
CA MET A 98 -10.68 16.33 -8.58
C MET A 98 -10.06 17.72 -8.38
N ALA A 99 -8.77 17.77 -8.04
CA ALA A 99 -8.04 19.03 -7.86
C ALA A 99 -7.99 19.88 -9.15
N SER A 100 -8.14 19.26 -10.32
CA SER A 100 -8.27 19.96 -11.60
C SER A 100 -9.49 20.92 -11.66
N PHE A 101 -10.47 20.75 -10.77
CA PHE A 101 -11.64 21.62 -10.65
C PHE A 101 -11.47 22.75 -9.62
N GLU A 102 -10.34 22.83 -8.94
CA GLU A 102 -9.94 23.92 -8.04
C GLU A 102 -8.68 24.65 -8.57
N PRO A 103 -8.62 25.07 -9.86
CA PRO A 103 -7.38 25.47 -10.53
C PRO A 103 -6.75 26.78 -10.02
N ASN A 104 -7.49 27.56 -9.23
CA ASN A 104 -7.07 28.88 -8.75
C ASN A 104 -6.67 28.90 -7.27
N ASP A 105 -6.65 27.74 -6.60
CA ASP A 105 -6.19 27.64 -5.22
C ASP A 105 -4.75 27.09 -5.19
N ASP A 106 -3.77 27.99 -4.99
CA ASP A 106 -2.36 27.62 -4.95
C ASP A 106 -2.03 26.72 -3.75
N ASN A 107 -2.80 26.78 -2.66
CA ASN A 107 -2.65 25.87 -1.53
C ASN A 107 -3.06 24.44 -1.93
N ILE A 108 -4.13 24.29 -2.72
CA ILE A 108 -4.53 22.98 -3.24
C ILE A 108 -3.48 22.42 -4.19
N LYS A 109 -2.90 23.24 -5.07
CA LYS A 109 -1.81 22.80 -5.96
C LYS A 109 -0.61 22.31 -5.17
N GLU A 110 -0.18 23.05 -4.15
CA GLU A 110 0.93 22.66 -3.30
C GLU A 110 0.62 21.34 -2.56
N LYS A 111 -0.59 21.19 -2.00
CA LYS A 111 -1.04 19.93 -1.39
C LYS A 111 -1.00 18.75 -2.35
N VAL A 112 -1.46 18.93 -3.59
CA VAL A 112 -1.44 17.88 -4.63
C VAL A 112 -0.01 17.48 -4.95
N MET A 113 0.91 18.44 -5.11
CA MET A 113 2.33 18.15 -5.38
C MET A 113 2.99 17.43 -4.20
N ASN A 114 2.74 17.89 -2.98
CA ASN A 114 3.22 17.22 -1.77
C ASN A 114 2.67 15.79 -1.66
N TYR A 115 1.40 15.58 -2.03
CA TYR A 115 0.80 14.24 -2.05
C TYR A 115 1.41 13.34 -3.12
N TYR A 116 1.66 13.89 -4.32
CA TYR A 116 2.33 13.18 -5.40
C TYR A 116 3.71 12.67 -4.98
N ASP A 117 4.46 13.46 -4.21
CA ASP A 117 5.76 13.02 -3.73
C ASP A 117 5.63 11.87 -2.73
N ILE A 118 4.64 11.83 -1.84
CA ILE A 118 4.60 10.84 -0.76
C ILE A 118 3.75 9.58 -1.03
N TYR A 119 2.82 9.58 -2.00
CA TYR A 119 1.84 8.49 -2.08
C TYR A 119 2.44 7.14 -2.50
N HIS A 120 3.56 7.11 -3.23
CA HIS A 120 4.29 5.89 -3.53
C HIS A 120 5.32 5.58 -2.44
N CYS A 121 4.87 5.26 -1.23
CA CYS A 121 5.73 4.88 -0.11
C CYS A 121 5.27 3.56 0.51
N LEU A 122 6.16 2.88 1.26
CA LEU A 122 5.85 1.59 1.89
C LEU A 122 4.61 1.66 2.80
N ALA A 123 4.44 2.77 3.51
CA ALA A 123 3.27 2.99 4.37
C ALA A 123 1.95 3.11 3.61
N ASN A 124 1.96 3.37 2.30
CA ASN A 124 0.78 3.37 1.45
C ASN A 124 0.64 2.12 0.57
N PHE A 125 1.57 1.17 0.72
CA PHE A 125 1.61 -0.08 -0.03
C PHE A 125 1.03 -1.24 0.78
N TRP A 126 0.17 -2.02 0.14
CA TRP A 126 -0.67 -3.05 0.76
C TRP A 126 -0.55 -4.36 0.01
N VAL A 127 -0.65 -5.47 0.74
CA VAL A 127 -0.85 -6.79 0.13
C VAL A 127 -2.32 -7.16 0.18
N ILE A 128 -2.97 -7.19 -0.97
CA ILE A 128 -4.37 -7.59 -1.12
C ILE A 128 -4.54 -8.52 -2.33
N PRO A 129 -5.68 -9.23 -2.47
CA PRO A 129 -5.91 -10.08 -3.62
C PRO A 129 -5.93 -9.26 -4.89
N MET A 130 -5.18 -9.72 -5.89
CA MET A 130 -5.07 -9.08 -7.19
C MET A 130 -6.45 -8.77 -7.79
N LYS A 131 -7.47 -9.62 -7.57
CA LYS A 131 -8.83 -9.41 -8.08
C LYS A 131 -9.49 -8.15 -7.53
N ILE A 132 -9.28 -7.83 -6.25
CA ILE A 132 -9.92 -6.68 -5.58
C ILE A 132 -8.97 -5.48 -5.43
N GLY A 133 -7.72 -5.58 -5.90
CA GLY A 133 -6.72 -4.51 -5.86
C GLY A 133 -6.24 -4.05 -7.24
N ARG A 134 -5.40 -4.84 -7.90
CA ARG A 134 -4.78 -4.48 -9.20
C ARG A 134 -5.68 -4.75 -10.41
N GLY A 135 -6.54 -5.77 -10.30
CA GLY A 135 -7.41 -6.28 -11.37
C GLY A 135 -8.80 -5.65 -11.40
N SER A 136 -9.16 -4.89 -10.36
CA SER A 136 -10.33 -4.02 -10.30
C SER A 136 -9.88 -2.75 -9.60
N LYS A 137 -10.45 -1.58 -9.88
CA LYS A 137 -10.06 -0.31 -9.23
C LYS A 137 -10.42 -0.26 -7.74
N LYS A 138 -9.89 -1.18 -6.92
CA LYS A 138 -10.26 -1.37 -5.51
C LYS A 138 -11.77 -1.38 -5.30
N LEU A 139 -12.45 -2.07 -6.22
CA LEU A 139 -13.91 -2.19 -6.29
C LEU A 139 -14.68 -0.89 -6.58
N ASN A 140 -14.04 0.28 -6.71
CA ASN A 140 -14.70 1.58 -6.93
C ASN A 140 -13.98 2.43 -8.00
N ARG A 141 -14.50 3.61 -8.35
CA ARG A 141 -13.82 4.56 -9.21
C ARG A 141 -12.65 5.28 -8.52
N TYR A 142 -12.71 5.41 -7.20
CA TYR A 142 -11.94 6.41 -6.45
C TYR A 142 -10.77 5.87 -5.59
N ASP A 143 -10.37 4.60 -5.75
CA ASP A 143 -9.20 3.99 -5.08
C ASP A 143 -8.98 4.42 -3.60
N SER A 144 -10.04 4.47 -2.81
CA SER A 144 -10.04 5.00 -1.43
C SER A 144 -10.10 3.88 -0.38
N LEU A 145 -9.29 3.98 0.67
CA LEU A 145 -9.32 3.05 1.80
C LEU A 145 -10.69 3.01 2.49
N ASP A 146 -11.31 4.16 2.73
CA ASP A 146 -12.62 4.25 3.39
C ASP A 146 -13.67 3.42 2.67
N ILE A 147 -13.78 3.66 1.36
CA ILE A 147 -14.68 2.96 0.45
C ILE A 147 -14.36 1.46 0.43
N PHE A 148 -13.07 1.11 0.38
CA PHE A 148 -12.64 -0.28 0.36
C PHE A 148 -13.04 -0.99 1.65
N LEU A 149 -12.80 -0.38 2.82
CA LEU A 149 -13.16 -0.94 4.12
C LEU A 149 -14.68 -1.11 4.28
N GLU A 150 -15.48 -0.14 3.86
CA GLU A 150 -16.95 -0.25 3.87
C GLU A 150 -17.46 -1.46 3.07
N ARG A 151 -16.78 -1.77 1.96
CA ARG A 151 -17.10 -2.89 1.07
C ARG A 151 -16.70 -4.24 1.62
N ILE A 152 -15.72 -4.30 2.50
CA ILE A 152 -15.25 -5.55 3.12
C ILE A 152 -15.65 -5.67 4.60
N GLU A 153 -16.51 -4.76 5.08
CA GLU A 153 -16.90 -4.61 6.48
C GLU A 153 -17.57 -5.87 7.05
N THR A 154 -18.42 -6.52 6.25
CA THR A 154 -19.09 -7.75 6.65
C THR A 154 -18.70 -8.89 5.74
N LYS A 155 -18.82 -10.11 6.26
CA LYS A 155 -18.56 -11.32 5.51
C LYS A 155 -19.47 -11.42 4.28
N GLU A 156 -20.75 -11.05 4.42
CA GLU A 156 -21.71 -11.07 3.33
C GLU A 156 -21.29 -10.13 2.19
N LYS A 157 -20.93 -8.87 2.52
CA LYS A 157 -20.45 -7.90 1.52
C LYS A 157 -19.19 -8.41 0.82
N TYR A 158 -18.26 -8.96 1.60
CA TYR A 158 -17.01 -9.50 1.07
C TYR A 158 -17.24 -10.74 0.18
N ASP A 159 -18.10 -11.67 0.60
CA ASP A 159 -18.45 -12.87 -0.17
C ASP A 159 -19.19 -12.51 -1.47
N GLU A 160 -20.07 -11.49 -1.44
CA GLU A 160 -20.71 -10.95 -2.65
C GLU A 160 -19.67 -10.44 -3.66
N ILE A 161 -18.70 -9.66 -3.17
CA ILE A 161 -17.59 -9.16 -3.99
C ILE A 161 -16.79 -10.32 -4.57
N MET A 162 -16.37 -11.27 -3.73
CA MET A 162 -15.53 -12.38 -4.16
C MET A 162 -16.28 -13.32 -5.12
N GLY A 163 -17.57 -13.54 -4.91
CA GLY A 163 -18.46 -14.28 -5.80
C GLY A 163 -18.57 -13.63 -7.19
N LYS A 164 -18.67 -12.29 -7.25
CA LYS A 164 -18.67 -11.52 -8.51
C LYS A 164 -17.38 -11.68 -9.31
N TYR A 165 -16.24 -11.92 -8.65
CA TYR A 165 -14.93 -12.10 -9.30
C TYR A 165 -14.48 -13.57 -9.44
N GLY A 166 -15.38 -14.54 -9.24
CA GLY A 166 -15.22 -15.97 -9.57
C GLY A 166 -14.51 -16.82 -8.50
N SER A 167 -14.99 -18.06 -8.33
CA SER A 167 -14.70 -19.04 -7.27
C SER A 167 -13.28 -19.62 -7.24
N ASP A 168 -12.48 -19.46 -8.28
CA ASP A 168 -11.26 -20.25 -8.36
C ASP A 168 -10.11 -19.58 -7.59
N LYS A 169 -9.85 -20.14 -6.40
CA LYS A 169 -8.66 -19.96 -5.53
C LYS A 169 -8.63 -18.72 -4.61
N GLY A 170 -9.74 -18.02 -4.38
CA GLY A 170 -9.83 -16.97 -3.36
C GLY A 170 -9.96 -17.49 -1.92
N GLU A 171 -10.24 -18.78 -1.73
CA GLU A 171 -10.64 -19.37 -0.44
C GLU A 171 -9.64 -19.17 0.72
N GLU A 172 -8.34 -19.04 0.43
CA GLU A 172 -7.32 -19.04 1.48
C GLU A 172 -7.14 -17.67 2.16
N TYR A 173 -7.28 -16.59 1.39
CA TYR A 173 -7.35 -15.24 1.94
C TYR A 173 -8.72 -15.01 2.61
N ASN A 174 -9.79 -15.59 2.04
CA ASN A 174 -11.16 -15.55 2.56
C ASN A 174 -11.33 -16.23 3.94
N LYS A 175 -10.54 -17.28 4.24
CA LYS A 175 -10.56 -17.92 5.57
C LYS A 175 -9.97 -17.03 6.68
N ARG A 176 -9.26 -15.96 6.32
CA ARG A 176 -8.45 -15.14 7.25
C ARG A 176 -8.93 -13.70 7.36
N ILE A 177 -9.73 -13.16 6.45
CA ILE A 177 -10.34 -11.84 6.65
C ILE A 177 -11.64 -11.98 7.40
N GLU A 178 -11.53 -12.01 8.72
CA GLU A 178 -12.47 -11.25 9.52
C GLU A 178 -12.04 -9.78 9.46
N TYR A 179 -12.98 -8.85 9.31
CA TYR A 179 -12.69 -7.42 9.11
C TYR A 179 -11.65 -6.87 10.10
N GLU A 180 -11.77 -7.24 11.37
CA GLU A 180 -10.81 -6.87 12.42
C GLU A 180 -9.42 -7.47 12.21
N ASN A 181 -9.34 -8.73 11.74
CA ASN A 181 -8.05 -9.35 11.43
C ASN A 181 -7.40 -8.68 10.21
N PHE A 182 -8.18 -8.26 9.21
CA PHE A 182 -7.67 -7.44 8.12
C PHE A 182 -7.07 -6.14 8.65
N LYS A 183 -7.81 -5.40 9.49
CA LYS A 183 -7.30 -4.14 10.05
C LYS A 183 -6.00 -4.35 10.84
N LYS A 184 -5.92 -5.44 11.60
CA LYS A 184 -4.74 -5.82 12.38
C LYS A 184 -3.52 -6.12 11.51
N ILE A 185 -3.68 -6.98 10.51
CA ILE A 185 -2.58 -7.36 9.59
C ILE A 185 -2.06 -6.14 8.82
N HIS A 186 -2.91 -5.14 8.59
CA HIS A 186 -2.56 -3.93 7.87
C HIS A 186 -2.20 -2.72 8.74
N PHE A 187 -2.09 -2.88 10.07
CA PHE A 187 -1.70 -1.82 11.02
C PHE A 187 -2.65 -0.60 11.01
N ILE A 188 -3.96 -0.87 10.91
CA ILE A 188 -5.03 0.15 10.86
C ILE A 188 -6.18 -0.17 11.84
N GLU A 189 -5.93 -0.86 12.94
CA GLU A 189 -6.94 -1.30 13.92
C GLU A 189 -7.83 -0.15 14.43
N LYS A 190 -7.22 1.01 14.67
CA LYS A 190 -7.90 2.21 15.17
C LYS A 190 -8.48 3.09 14.06
N TYR A 191 -8.27 2.74 12.80
CA TYR A 191 -8.82 3.52 11.68
C TYR A 191 -10.33 3.37 11.63
N VAL A 192 -11.01 4.50 11.45
CA VAL A 192 -12.47 4.57 11.32
C VAL A 192 -12.79 5.15 9.94
N PRO A 193 -13.44 4.37 9.05
CA PRO A 193 -13.85 4.85 7.74
C PRO A 193 -14.79 6.06 7.83
N ASP A 194 -14.58 7.06 6.97
CA ASP A 194 -15.49 8.19 6.80
C ASP A 194 -16.67 7.74 5.94
N LYS A 195 -17.85 7.69 6.56
CA LYS A 195 -19.10 7.29 5.89
C LYS A 195 -19.54 8.29 4.82
N GLU A 196 -19.05 9.53 4.88
CA GLU A 196 -19.35 10.59 3.91
C GLU A 196 -18.29 10.69 2.80
N ILE A 197 -17.30 9.78 2.75
CA ILE A 197 -16.18 9.87 1.81
C ILE A 197 -16.63 9.99 0.35
N LEU A 198 -17.69 9.28 -0.05
CA LEU A 198 -18.24 9.34 -1.41
C LEU A 198 -18.80 10.72 -1.73
N LYS A 199 -19.44 11.36 -0.75
CA LYS A 199 -19.95 12.71 -0.89
C LYS A 199 -18.79 13.69 -1.12
N ARG A 200 -17.67 13.56 -0.39
CA ARG A 200 -16.47 14.39 -0.60
C ARG A 200 -15.89 14.26 -2.00
N TYR A 201 -15.86 13.04 -2.54
CA TYR A 201 -15.47 12.81 -3.95
C TYR A 201 -16.43 13.49 -4.93
N HIS A 202 -17.74 13.43 -4.69
CA HIS A 202 -18.74 14.07 -5.56
C HIS A 202 -18.70 15.60 -5.46
N ASP A 203 -18.49 16.13 -4.26
CA ASP A 203 -18.37 17.56 -3.95
C ASP A 203 -16.97 18.11 -4.31
N LYS A 204 -16.08 17.26 -4.85
CA LYS A 204 -14.74 17.60 -5.34
C LYS A 204 -13.82 18.23 -4.29
N GLN A 205 -13.93 17.80 -3.04
CA GLN A 205 -13.14 18.30 -1.92
C GLN A 205 -11.71 17.72 -1.93
N ALA A 206 -10.90 18.09 -2.91
CA ALA A 206 -9.57 17.50 -3.11
C ALA A 206 -8.66 17.69 -1.89
N GLY A 207 -8.67 18.88 -1.28
CA GLY A 207 -7.89 19.17 -0.06
C GLY A 207 -8.20 18.20 1.09
N ASP A 208 -9.48 18.00 1.40
CA ASP A 208 -9.91 17.09 2.48
C ASP A 208 -9.53 15.63 2.19
N LEU A 209 -9.64 15.22 0.92
CA LEU A 209 -9.26 13.87 0.49
C LEU A 209 -7.75 13.65 0.61
N ILE A 210 -6.92 14.64 0.26
CA ILE A 210 -5.46 14.60 0.42
C ILE A 210 -5.08 14.53 1.90
N ASP A 211 -5.66 15.38 2.74
CA ASP A 211 -5.36 15.43 4.17
C ASP A 211 -5.69 14.07 4.80
N ARG A 212 -6.86 13.51 4.50
CA ARG A 212 -7.28 12.19 4.99
C ARG A 212 -6.36 11.07 4.53
N ALA A 213 -5.97 11.05 3.25
CA ALA A 213 -5.07 10.03 2.73
C ALA A 213 -3.67 10.14 3.36
N THR A 214 -3.16 11.37 3.49
CA THR A 214 -1.86 11.66 4.09
C THR A 214 -1.81 11.26 5.57
N ASP A 215 -2.85 11.59 6.33
CA ASP A 215 -2.95 11.23 7.74
C ASP A 215 -3.03 9.72 7.96
N MET A 216 -3.73 9.01 7.07
CA MET A 216 -3.74 7.55 7.07
C MET A 216 -2.33 6.98 6.85
N ILE A 217 -1.63 7.44 5.82
CA ILE A 217 -0.27 6.98 5.48
C ILE A 217 0.69 7.22 6.66
N LYS A 218 0.66 8.43 7.25
CA LYS A 218 1.50 8.80 8.40
C LYS A 218 1.19 7.96 9.63
N THR A 219 -0.10 7.77 9.93
CA THR A 219 -0.55 6.96 11.06
C THR A 219 -0.16 5.49 10.89
N ARG A 220 -0.32 4.93 9.70
CA ARG A 220 0.10 3.55 9.40
C ARG A 220 1.62 3.39 9.53
N ALA A 221 2.40 4.34 9.01
CA ALA A 221 3.86 4.33 9.18
C ALA A 221 4.27 4.33 10.65
N GLU A 222 3.63 5.17 11.46
CA GLU A 222 3.84 5.21 12.91
C GLU A 222 3.52 3.86 13.56
N LYS A 223 2.33 3.30 13.30
CA LYS A 223 1.91 2.00 13.86
C LYS A 223 2.87 0.87 13.50
N ILE A 224 3.32 0.80 12.25
CA ILE A 224 4.31 -0.19 11.81
C ILE A 224 5.65 0.00 12.54
N SER A 225 6.10 1.25 12.71
CA SER A 225 7.37 1.56 13.37
C SER A 225 7.34 1.35 14.89
N GLU A 226 6.16 1.44 15.51
CA GLU A 226 5.95 1.23 16.95
C GLU A 226 5.88 -0.25 17.33
N ASP A 227 5.52 -1.13 16.39
CA ASP A 227 5.51 -2.58 16.62
C ASP A 227 6.92 -3.09 16.85
N GLU A 228 7.17 -3.66 18.03
CA GLU A 228 8.51 -4.06 18.46
C GLU A 228 9.13 -5.11 17.54
N LYS A 229 8.34 -6.07 17.05
CA LYS A 229 8.87 -7.16 16.23
C LYS A 229 9.08 -6.72 14.78
N ILE A 230 8.06 -6.11 14.18
CA ILE A 230 8.10 -5.67 12.79
C ILE A 230 9.04 -4.47 12.62
N GLY A 231 8.97 -3.48 13.50
CA GLY A 231 9.88 -2.34 13.50
C GLY A 231 11.34 -2.75 13.62
N ASP A 232 11.64 -3.77 14.44
CA ASP A 232 12.98 -4.33 14.59
C ASP A 232 13.51 -5.01 13.33
N GLU A 233 12.66 -5.81 12.68
CA GLU A 233 13.02 -6.51 11.45
C GLU A 233 13.19 -5.55 10.28
N LEU A 234 12.32 -4.55 10.16
CA LEU A 234 12.45 -3.50 9.16
C LEU A 234 13.71 -2.68 9.37
N TYR A 235 14.03 -2.31 10.61
CA TYR A 235 15.27 -1.59 10.89
C TYR A 235 16.51 -2.39 10.47
N LYS A 236 16.60 -3.67 10.86
CA LYS A 236 17.72 -4.55 10.46
C LYS A 236 17.79 -4.69 8.94
N TYR A 237 16.64 -4.84 8.28
CA TYR A 237 16.57 -4.89 6.82
C TYR A 237 17.12 -3.61 6.20
N PHE A 238 16.63 -2.43 6.62
CA PHE A 238 17.06 -1.14 6.09
C PHE A 238 18.55 -0.86 6.33
N GLN A 239 19.10 -1.26 7.48
CA GLN A 239 20.55 -1.22 7.74
C GLN A 239 21.32 -2.13 6.78
N SER A 240 20.83 -3.35 6.54
CA SER A 240 21.52 -4.33 5.66
C SER A 240 21.65 -3.84 4.21
N ILE A 241 20.73 -2.98 3.77
CA ILE A 241 20.74 -2.34 2.44
C ILE A 241 21.24 -0.90 2.48
N LYS A 242 21.81 -0.44 3.61
CA LYS A 242 22.44 0.88 3.78
C LYS A 242 21.50 2.08 3.53
N LEU A 243 20.22 1.94 3.87
CA LEU A 243 19.27 3.07 3.89
C LEU A 243 19.24 3.80 5.24
N ILE A 244 19.76 3.16 6.30
CA ILE A 244 19.93 3.68 7.66
C ILE A 244 21.32 3.31 8.17
#